data_AF-A0A820Q5G8-F1
#
_entry.id   AF-A0A820Q5G8-F1
#
_cell.length_a   1.000
_cell.length_b   1.000
_cell.length_c   1.000
_cell.angle_alpha   90.00
_cell.angle_beta   90.00
_cell.angle_gamma   90.00
#
_symmetry.space_group_name_H-M   'P 1'
#
loop_
_entity.id
_entity.type
_entity.pdbx_description
1 polymer ?
#
loop_
_entity_poly.entity_id
_entity_poly.type
_entity_poly.pdbx_seq_one_letter_code
_entity_poly.pdbx_strand_id
1 'polypeptide(L)'
;MDMSLSREFWHSQLERYNIECSLSIPVDRQRSSTNQQRSGLASIAEIIFDNELCTSFLNYASSHHVTLFQLGLSIFYVFLFKLTHGETDLCIGSINANRYRNELQNLIGMFVSTLPYRLEIDFHWSFDKLVQHVREKCLSILEHSHYPLQHILGDNRLNQSNISFLET
;
A
#
# COMPACT_ATOMS: atom_id res chain seq x y z
N MET A 1 10.51 19.14 8.81
CA MET A 1 9.46 18.10 8.80
C MET A 1 9.07 17.87 10.23
N ASP A 2 7.80 18.07 10.54
CA ASP A 2 7.28 17.90 11.90
C ASP A 2 6.87 16.44 12.11
N MET A 3 7.58 15.75 13.00
CA MET A 3 7.32 14.35 13.32
C MET A 3 5.99 14.16 14.07
N SER A 4 5.50 15.18 14.78
CA SER A 4 4.24 15.11 15.52
C SER A 4 3.03 15.07 14.59
N LEU A 5 3.01 15.96 13.58
CA LEU A 5 1.96 15.98 12.55
C LEU A 5 1.90 14.67 11.75
N SER A 6 3.06 14.12 11.38
CA SER A 6 3.09 12.82 10.67
C SER A 6 2.61 11.67 11.52
N ARG A 7 2.91 11.67 12.82
CA ARG A 7 2.41 10.66 13.75
C ARG A 7 0.88 10.70 13.84
N GLU A 8 0.30 11.89 14.00
CA GLU A 8 -1.16 12.07 14.06
C GLU A 8 -1.84 11.65 12.76
N PHE A 9 -1.26 12.02 11.61
CA PHE A 9 -1.74 11.57 10.30
C PHE A 9 -1.79 10.04 10.23
N TRP A 10 -0.69 9.36 10.56
CA TRP A 10 -0.62 7.90 10.45
C TRP A 10 -1.52 7.17 11.45
N HIS A 11 -1.69 7.72 12.66
CA HIS A 11 -2.66 7.21 13.62
C HIS A 11 -4.08 7.33 13.05
N SER A 12 -4.45 8.48 12.49
CA SER A 12 -5.76 8.67 11.87
C SER A 12 -5.97 7.78 10.63
N GLN A 13 -4.95 7.65 9.76
CA GLN A 13 -5.06 6.84 8.55
C GLN A 13 -5.31 5.36 8.85
N LEU A 14 -4.68 4.81 9.88
CA LEU A 14 -4.79 3.39 10.24
C LEU A 14 -5.74 3.13 11.40
N GLU A 15 -6.44 4.16 11.87
CA GLU A 15 -7.42 4.03 12.94
C GLU A 15 -8.51 3.03 12.53
N ARG A 16 -8.80 2.06 13.41
CA ARG A 16 -9.78 0.98 13.17
C ARG A 16 -9.39 -0.02 12.07
N TYR A 17 -8.24 0.14 11.40
CA TYR A 17 -7.75 -0.88 10.48
C TYR A 17 -7.23 -2.08 11.28
N ASN A 18 -7.77 -3.27 10.99
CA ASN A 18 -7.30 -4.48 11.66
C ASN A 18 -6.08 -5.06 10.92
N ILE A 19 -4.88 -4.68 11.37
CA ILE A 19 -3.60 -5.14 10.80
C ILE A 19 -3.42 -6.66 10.94
N GLU A 20 -4.06 -7.30 11.93
CA GLU A 20 -3.96 -8.75 12.16
C GLU A 20 -4.94 -9.55 11.31
N CYS A 21 -5.97 -8.90 10.76
CA CYS A 21 -6.90 -9.55 9.85
C CYS A 21 -6.24 -9.73 8.49
N SER A 22 -6.06 -10.99 8.09
CA SER A 22 -5.60 -11.30 6.74
C SER A 22 -6.72 -11.03 5.74
N LEU A 23 -6.38 -10.33 4.66
CA LEU A 23 -7.27 -10.15 3.52
C LEU A 23 -7.74 -11.51 2.99
N SER A 24 -9.04 -11.61 2.67
CA SER A 24 -9.74 -12.84 2.29
C SER A 24 -9.48 -13.29 0.84
N ILE A 25 -8.20 -13.39 0.45
CA ILE A 25 -7.80 -13.77 -0.91
C ILE A 25 -8.02 -15.28 -1.15
N PRO A 26 -8.50 -15.70 -2.33
CA PRO A 26 -8.57 -17.10 -2.71
C PRO A 26 -7.18 -17.77 -2.68
N VAL A 27 -7.08 -18.86 -1.92
CA VAL A 27 -5.84 -19.64 -1.79
C VAL A 27 -6.14 -21.12 -2.07
N ASP A 28 -5.24 -21.78 -2.81
CA ASP A 28 -5.37 -23.21 -3.11
C ASP A 28 -5.22 -24.08 -1.86
N ARG A 29 -4.47 -23.58 -0.87
CA ARG A 29 -4.24 -24.26 0.41
C ARG A 29 -4.24 -23.27 1.56
N GLN A 30 -4.92 -23.62 2.65
CA GLN A 30 -4.85 -22.81 3.87
C GLN A 30 -3.42 -22.73 4.39
N ARG A 31 -3.07 -21.53 4.89
CA ARG A 31 -1.78 -21.28 5.52
C ARG A 31 -1.74 -22.02 6.86
N SER A 32 -0.91 -23.05 6.98
CA SER A 32 -0.71 -23.77 8.25
C SER A 32 -0.10 -22.83 9.29
N SER A 33 -0.80 -22.58 10.39
CA SER A 33 -0.34 -21.74 11.50
C SER A 33 0.85 -22.34 12.28
N THR A 34 1.13 -23.63 12.11
CA THR A 34 2.01 -24.41 13.00
C THR A 34 3.46 -24.56 12.53
N ASN A 35 3.79 -24.23 11.27
CA ASN A 35 5.15 -24.38 10.73
C ASN A 35 5.69 -23.04 10.20
N GLN A 36 6.45 -22.36 11.05
CA GLN A 36 7.20 -21.12 10.80
C GLN A 36 8.34 -21.24 9.77
N GLN A 37 8.33 -22.25 8.89
CA GLN A 37 9.22 -22.24 7.73
C GLN A 37 8.44 -21.67 6.56
N ARG A 38 8.73 -20.41 6.21
CA ARG A 38 8.44 -19.87 4.88
C ARG A 38 8.90 -20.93 3.87
N SER A 39 7.97 -21.60 3.18
CA SER A 39 8.34 -22.48 2.08
C SER A 39 8.93 -21.58 1.01
N GLY A 40 10.27 -21.50 0.96
CA GLY A 40 11.02 -20.46 0.25
C GLY A 40 10.94 -20.51 -1.28
N LEU A 41 9.94 -21.21 -1.84
CA LEU A 41 9.71 -21.28 -3.27
C LEU A 41 8.60 -20.31 -3.64
N ALA A 42 8.97 -19.29 -4.39
CA ALA A 42 8.06 -18.38 -5.07
C ALA A 42 8.21 -18.59 -6.57
N SER A 43 7.13 -18.34 -7.32
CA SER A 43 7.16 -18.27 -8.77
C SER A 43 6.79 -16.85 -9.21
N ILE A 44 7.27 -16.45 -10.38
CA ILE A 44 6.94 -15.17 -11.00
C ILE A 44 6.14 -15.48 -12.25
N ALA A 45 4.96 -14.86 -12.36
CA ALA A 45 4.19 -14.86 -13.59
C ALA A 45 4.33 -13.48 -14.24
N GLU A 46 4.89 -13.44 -15.45
CA GLU A 46 5.00 -12.22 -16.23
C GLU A 46 3.74 -12.03 -17.07
N ILE A 47 3.14 -10.84 -16.97
CA ILE A 47 2.01 -10.43 -17.80
C ILE A 47 2.49 -9.28 -18.66
N ILE A 48 2.43 -9.47 -19.98
CA ILE A 48 2.83 -8.47 -20.96
C ILE A 48 1.56 -7.88 -21.56
N PHE A 49 1.42 -6.57 -21.46
CA PHE A 49 0.34 -5.81 -22.07
C PHE A 49 0.77 -5.34 -23.46
N ASP A 50 -0.17 -5.34 -24.41
CA ASP A 50 0.10 -4.84 -25.75
C ASP A 50 0.29 -3.31 -25.77
N ASN A 51 0.80 -2.80 -26.90
CA ASN A 51 1.14 -1.40 -27.04
C ASN A 51 -0.11 -0.49 -27.08
N GLU A 52 -1.24 -1.00 -27.58
CA GLU A 52 -2.49 -0.24 -27.66
C GLU A 52 -3.04 0.03 -26.25
N LEU A 53 -3.04 -1.00 -25.40
CA LEU A 53 -3.41 -0.89 -24.00
C LEU A 53 -2.46 0.03 -23.24
N CYS A 54 -1.14 -0.14 -23.42
CA CYS A 54 -0.15 0.75 -22.80
C CYS A 54 -0.37 2.23 -23.17
N THR A 55 -0.65 2.49 -24.45
CA THR A 55 -0.92 3.85 -24.95
C THR A 55 -2.21 4.41 -24.36
N SER A 56 -3.27 3.60 -24.31
CA SER A 56 -4.55 3.98 -23.70
C SER A 56 -4.39 4.28 -22.22
N PHE A 57 -3.57 3.50 -21.52
CA PHE A 57 -3.26 3.67 -20.11
C PHE A 57 -2.52 4.97 -19.82
N LEU A 58 -1.51 5.30 -20.63
CA LEU A 58 -0.78 6.57 -20.57
C LEU A 58 -1.71 7.77 -20.85
N ASN A 59 -2.56 7.66 -21.88
CA ASN A 59 -3.49 8.71 -22.24
C ASN A 59 -4.51 8.97 -21.14
N TYR A 60 -5.06 7.92 -20.52
CA TYR A 60 -5.96 8.04 -19.38
C TYR A 60 -5.27 8.73 -18.19
N ALA A 61 -4.06 8.28 -17.84
CA ALA A 61 -3.31 8.90 -16.73
C ALA A 61 -3.09 10.41 -16.97
N SER A 62 -2.73 10.77 -18.21
CA SER A 62 -2.54 12.16 -18.62
C SER A 62 -3.83 12.98 -18.54
N SER A 63 -4.94 12.47 -19.09
CA SER A 63 -6.23 13.19 -19.14
C SER A 63 -6.85 13.39 -17.76
N HIS A 64 -6.58 12.49 -16.80
CA HIS A 64 -7.08 12.57 -15.43
C HIS A 64 -6.06 13.21 -14.46
N HIS A 65 -4.92 13.72 -14.96
CA HIS A 65 -3.85 14.34 -14.16
C HIS A 65 -3.35 13.46 -13.00
N VAL A 66 -3.22 12.16 -13.27
CA VAL A 66 -2.74 11.15 -12.31
C VAL A 66 -1.46 10.49 -12.82
N THR A 67 -0.67 9.93 -11.91
CA THR A 67 0.51 9.13 -12.30
C THR A 67 0.11 7.71 -12.66
N LEU A 68 0.96 7.01 -13.42
CA LEU A 68 0.76 5.58 -13.71
C LEU A 68 0.70 4.73 -12.44
N PHE A 69 1.46 5.12 -11.41
CA PHE A 69 1.40 4.46 -10.10
C PHE A 69 0.01 4.60 -9.47
N GLN A 70 -0.56 5.81 -9.45
CA GLN A 70 -1.90 6.06 -8.89
C GLN A 70 -2.98 5.29 -9.66
N LEU A 71 -2.88 5.28 -10.99
CA LEU A 71 -3.81 4.55 -11.85
C LEU A 71 -3.69 3.02 -11.64
N GLY A 72 -2.46 2.49 -11.65
CA GLY A 72 -2.20 1.07 -11.39
C GLY A 72 -2.64 0.63 -10.00
N LEU A 73 -2.41 1.47 -8.98
CA LEU A 73 -2.88 1.23 -7.62
C LEU A 73 -4.42 1.21 -7.56
N SER A 74 -5.09 2.10 -8.28
CA SER A 74 -6.57 2.12 -8.40
C SER A 74 -7.09 0.83 -9.03
N ILE A 75 -6.46 0.35 -10.11
CA ILE A 75 -6.80 -0.94 -10.72
C ILE A 75 -6.59 -2.08 -9.73
N PHE A 76 -5.49 -2.05 -8.97
CA PHE A 76 -5.18 -3.09 -8.01
C PHE A 76 -6.17 -3.12 -6.84
N TYR A 77 -6.64 -1.95 -6.37
CA TYR A 77 -7.76 -1.87 -5.42
C TYR A 77 -9.04 -2.51 -5.98
N VAL A 78 -9.43 -2.19 -7.22
CA VAL A 78 -10.61 -2.81 -7.85
C VAL A 78 -10.43 -4.32 -8.01
N PHE A 79 -9.23 -4.77 -8.38
CA PHE A 79 -8.89 -6.17 -8.50
C PHE A 79 -9.06 -6.89 -7.16
N LEU A 80 -8.47 -6.37 -6.09
CA LEU A 80 -8.59 -6.94 -4.74
C LEU A 80 -10.04 -6.92 -4.26
N PHE A 81 -10.76 -5.80 -4.41
CA PHE A 81 -12.18 -5.67 -4.06
C PHE A 81 -13.03 -6.78 -4.72
N LYS A 82 -12.82 -7.03 -6.01
CA LYS A 82 -13.54 -8.09 -6.73
C LYS A 82 -13.09 -9.48 -6.29
N LEU A 83 -11.80 -9.66 -6.02
CA LEU A 83 -11.20 -10.93 -5.62
C LEU A 83 -11.63 -11.38 -4.22
N THR A 84 -11.86 -10.43 -3.31
CA THR A 84 -12.27 -10.65 -1.91
C THR A 84 -13.79 -10.59 -1.72
N HIS A 85 -14.55 -10.68 -2.81
CA HIS A 85 -16.02 -10.64 -2.77
C HIS A 85 -16.62 -9.37 -2.13
N GLY A 86 -15.97 -8.21 -2.32
CA GLY A 86 -16.51 -6.91 -1.94
C GLY A 86 -15.96 -6.33 -0.64
N GLU A 87 -14.81 -6.80 -0.15
CA GLU A 87 -14.13 -6.19 1.00
C GLU A 87 -13.71 -4.75 0.67
N THR A 88 -14.22 -3.77 1.42
CA THR A 88 -14.07 -2.34 1.10
C THR A 88 -12.86 -1.68 1.77
N ASP A 89 -12.44 -2.13 2.95
CA ASP A 89 -11.29 -1.55 3.67
C ASP A 89 -10.00 -2.29 3.29
N LEU A 90 -9.26 -1.74 2.33
CA LEU A 90 -8.09 -2.38 1.75
C LEU A 90 -6.81 -1.60 2.06
N CYS A 91 -5.76 -2.30 2.51
CA CYS A 91 -4.45 -1.70 2.70
C CYS A 91 -3.37 -2.39 1.84
N ILE A 92 -2.73 -1.62 0.96
CA ILE A 92 -1.69 -2.09 0.05
C ILE A 92 -0.36 -1.48 0.49
N GLY A 93 0.65 -2.31 0.76
CA GLY A 93 2.01 -1.85 1.00
C GLY A 93 2.73 -1.55 -0.31
N SER A 94 3.31 -0.36 -0.45
CA SER A 94 4.18 -0.02 -1.59
C SER A 94 5.50 0.57 -1.12
N ILE A 95 6.54 0.39 -1.92
CA ILE A 95 7.90 0.82 -1.60
C ILE A 95 8.10 2.25 -2.09
N ASN A 96 8.62 3.10 -1.21
CA ASN A 96 9.02 4.44 -1.50
C ASN A 96 10.54 4.58 -1.37
N ALA A 97 11.20 5.18 -2.37
CA ALA A 97 12.65 5.25 -2.45
C ALA A 97 13.29 6.11 -1.35
N ASN A 98 12.55 7.08 -0.78
CA ASN A 98 13.00 7.93 0.33
C ASN A 98 14.28 8.74 0.05
N ARG A 99 14.61 8.96 -1.23
CA ARG A 99 15.77 9.76 -1.69
C ARG A 99 15.38 11.20 -2.01
N TYR A 100 14.72 11.87 -1.08
CA TYR A 100 14.19 13.23 -1.27
C TYR A 100 15.25 14.33 -1.31
N ARG A 101 16.43 14.05 -0.76
CA ARG A 101 17.55 14.97 -0.69
C ARG A 101 18.55 14.62 -1.79
N ASN A 102 19.06 15.63 -2.50
CA ASN A 102 19.99 15.42 -3.62
C ASN A 102 21.25 14.66 -3.18
N GLU A 103 21.70 14.89 -1.95
CA GLU A 103 22.84 14.23 -1.32
C GLU A 103 22.65 12.71 -1.21
N LEU A 104 21.40 12.23 -1.15
CA LEU A 104 21.06 10.81 -1.01
C LEU A 104 20.90 10.08 -2.34
N GLN A 105 20.82 10.78 -3.47
CA GLN A 105 20.53 10.16 -4.76
C GLN A 105 21.65 9.20 -5.21
N ASN A 106 22.90 9.57 -4.95
CA ASN A 106 24.08 8.82 -5.42
C ASN A 106 24.72 7.92 -4.34
N LEU A 107 24.08 7.79 -3.17
CA LEU A 107 24.62 6.98 -2.08
C LEU A 107 24.15 5.52 -2.17
N ILE A 108 25.10 4.61 -1.97
CA ILE A 108 24.82 3.18 -1.80
C ILE A 108 24.31 2.97 -0.37
N GLY A 109 23.10 2.43 -0.22
CA GLY A 109 22.48 2.18 1.08
C GLY A 109 20.99 1.81 0.97
N MET A 110 20.44 1.26 2.05
CA MET A 110 19.02 0.93 2.18
C MET A 110 18.24 2.15 2.66
N PHE A 111 17.66 2.90 1.71
CA PHE A 111 16.83 4.06 2.01
C PHE A 111 15.34 3.78 1.87
N VAL A 112 14.98 2.69 1.18
CA VAL A 112 13.60 2.34 0.89
C VAL A 112 12.76 2.18 2.15
N SER A 113 11.55 2.74 2.15
CA SER A 113 10.55 2.54 3.19
C SER A 113 9.29 1.97 2.57
N THR A 114 8.63 1.06 3.27
CA THR A 114 7.29 0.59 2.88
C THR A 114 6.24 1.50 3.51
N LEU A 115 5.33 2.01 2.69
CA LEU A 115 4.21 2.84 3.13
C LEU A 115 2.89 2.06 2.97
N PRO A 116 2.02 2.06 3.99
CA PRO A 116 0.69 1.48 3.87
C PRO A 116 -0.25 2.48 3.18
N TYR A 117 -0.79 2.08 2.04
CA TYR A 117 -1.86 2.78 1.32
C TYR A 117 -3.17 2.13 1.70
N ARG A 118 -3.82 2.64 2.75
CA ARG A 118 -5.18 2.23 3.13
C ARG A 118 -6.22 3.07 2.42
N LEU A 119 -7.23 2.41 1.88
CA LEU A 119 -8.38 3.02 1.24
C LEU A 119 -9.64 2.23 1.59
N GLU A 120 -10.68 2.94 2.04
CA GLU A 120 -12.03 2.41 2.15
C GLU A 120 -12.77 2.71 0.84
N ILE A 121 -13.13 1.66 0.10
CA ILE A 121 -13.80 1.76 -1.21
C ILE A 121 -15.30 1.93 -0.99
N ASP A 122 -15.88 2.94 -1.63
CA ASP A 122 -17.34 3.09 -1.77
C ASP A 122 -17.80 2.47 -3.09
N PHE A 123 -18.74 1.54 -3.00
CA PHE A 123 -19.31 0.81 -4.14
C PHE A 123 -20.10 1.71 -5.10
N HIS A 124 -20.46 2.93 -4.70
CA HIS A 124 -21.12 3.91 -5.57
C HIS A 124 -20.14 4.76 -6.39
N TRP A 125 -18.83 4.67 -6.15
CA TRP A 125 -17.87 5.45 -6.91
C TRP A 125 -17.76 4.92 -8.35
N SER A 126 -17.75 5.85 -9.30
CA SER A 126 -17.23 5.55 -10.63
C SER A 126 -15.72 5.27 -10.52
N PHE A 127 -15.18 4.59 -11.52
CA PHE A 127 -13.74 4.36 -11.59
C PHE A 127 -12.95 5.67 -11.57
N ASP A 128 -13.41 6.70 -12.28
CA ASP A 128 -12.76 8.02 -12.29
C ASP A 128 -12.73 8.65 -10.89
N LYS A 129 -13.81 8.51 -10.11
CA LYS A 129 -13.88 9.01 -8.74
C LYS A 129 -12.91 8.25 -7.82
N LEU A 130 -12.82 6.93 -7.99
CA LEU A 130 -11.84 6.10 -7.28
C LEU A 130 -10.41 6.57 -7.59
N VAL A 131 -10.08 6.79 -8.86
CA VAL A 131 -8.75 7.24 -9.29
C VAL A 131 -8.38 8.58 -8.64
N GLN A 132 -9.32 9.53 -8.59
CA GLN A 132 -9.06 10.82 -7.93
C GLN A 132 -8.85 10.67 -6.42
N HIS A 133 -9.63 9.84 -5.73
CA HIS A 133 -9.41 9.56 -4.31
C HIS A 133 -8.07 8.85 -4.06
N VAL A 134 -7.68 7.90 -4.91
CA VAL A 134 -6.36 7.26 -4.82
C VAL A 134 -5.26 8.29 -5.01
N ARG A 135 -5.42 9.23 -5.95
CA ARG A 135 -4.46 10.35 -6.13
C ARG A 135 -4.33 11.19 -4.86
N GLU A 136 -5.44 11.64 -4.28
CA GLU A 136 -5.46 12.44 -3.05
C GLU A 136 -4.82 11.70 -1.87
N LYS A 137 -5.14 10.40 -1.70
CA LYS A 137 -4.53 9.54 -0.70
C LYS A 137 -3.03 9.38 -0.90
N CYS A 138 -2.60 9.11 -2.13
CA CYS A 138 -1.17 9.00 -2.44
C CYS A 138 -0.41 10.28 -2.11
N LEU A 139 -0.95 11.45 -2.44
CA LEU A 139 -0.30 12.73 -2.12
C LEU A 139 -0.17 12.92 -0.61
N SER A 140 -1.25 12.68 0.13
CA SER A 140 -1.25 12.79 1.60
C SER A 140 -0.25 11.84 2.25
N ILE A 141 -0.20 10.58 1.79
CA ILE A 141 0.77 9.57 2.28
C ILE A 141 2.21 9.99 1.98
N LEU A 142 2.47 10.55 0.79
CA LEU A 142 3.82 10.97 0.41
C LEU A 142 4.32 12.15 1.24
N GLU A 143 3.45 13.06 1.67
CA GLU A 143 3.81 14.16 2.59
C GLU A 143 4.33 13.64 3.94
N HIS A 144 3.79 12.51 4.40
CA HIS A 144 4.14 11.87 5.68
C HIS A 144 5.05 10.63 5.53
N SER A 145 5.59 10.39 4.34
CA SER A 145 6.44 9.24 3.98
C SER A 145 7.76 9.12 4.76
N HIS A 146 8.22 10.23 5.34
CA HIS A 146 9.43 10.30 6.15
C HIS A 146 9.27 9.64 7.52
N TYR A 147 8.03 9.33 7.93
CA TYR A 147 7.74 8.67 9.18
C TYR A 147 7.98 7.15 9.05
N PRO A 148 8.90 6.54 9.83
CA PRO A 148 9.29 5.15 9.59
C PRO A 148 8.16 4.15 9.88
N LEU A 149 8.05 3.11 9.04
CA LEU A 149 7.03 2.06 9.17
C LEU A 149 6.98 1.44 10.59
N GLN A 150 8.13 1.20 11.21
CA GLN A 150 8.19 0.64 12.56
C GLN A 150 7.45 1.51 13.59
N HIS A 151 7.50 2.83 13.44
CA HIS A 151 6.76 3.75 14.29
C HIS A 151 5.27 3.78 13.92
N ILE A 152 4.94 3.73 12.63
CA ILE A 152 3.55 3.57 12.16
C ILE A 152 2.92 2.34 12.82
N LEU A 153 3.59 1.19 12.77
CA LEU A 153 3.10 -0.05 13.35
C LEU A 153 3.09 0.00 14.88
N GLY A 154 4.13 0.57 15.51
CA GLY A 154 4.22 0.69 16.96
C GLY A 154 3.08 1.53 17.54
N ASP A 155 2.84 2.72 17.01
CA ASP A 155 1.80 3.63 17.51
C ASP A 155 0.39 3.08 17.30
N ASN A 156 0.15 2.36 16.21
CA ASN A 156 -1.15 1.71 15.96
C ASN A 156 -1.32 0.40 16.78
N ARG A 157 -0.23 -0.24 17.21
CA ARG A 157 -0.24 -1.41 18.12
C ARG A 157 -0.42 -1.04 19.59
N LEU A 158 -0.16 0.19 20.00
CA LEU A 158 -0.34 0.61 21.41
C LEU A 158 -1.79 0.49 21.91
N ASN A 159 -2.77 0.26 21.01
CA ASN A 159 -4.15 -0.08 21.37
C ASN A 159 -4.46 -1.58 21.51
N GLN A 160 -3.54 -2.49 21.15
CA GLN A 160 -3.73 -3.94 21.31
C GLN A 160 -2.42 -4.61 21.76
N SER A 161 -2.43 -5.02 23.03
CA SER A 161 -1.34 -5.59 23.81
C SER A 161 -0.61 -6.78 23.15
N ASN A 162 0.72 -6.72 23.26
CA ASN A 162 1.73 -7.81 23.19
C ASN A 162 1.92 -8.55 21.86
N ILE A 163 3.04 -8.26 21.17
CA ILE A 163 3.72 -9.27 20.33
C ILE A 163 5.24 -9.23 20.51
N SER A 164 5.79 -10.38 20.90
CA SER A 164 7.21 -10.74 21.04
C SER A 164 7.88 -10.98 19.67
N PHE A 165 7.95 -9.97 18.81
CA PHE A 165 8.62 -10.11 17.51
C PHE A 165 10.04 -9.51 17.47
N LEU A 166 10.48 -8.83 18.53
CA LEU A 166 11.74 -8.05 18.52
C LEU A 166 12.76 -8.49 19.58
N GLU A 167 12.73 -9.74 20.03
CA GLU A 167 13.89 -10.31 20.71
C GLU A 167 14.66 -11.16 19.71
N THR A 168 15.84 -10.64 19.35
CA THR A 168 16.85 -11.30 18.50
C THR A 168 17.78 -12.11 19.39
#